data_AF-A0A842SRZ1-F1
#
_entry.id   AF-A0A842SRZ1-F1
#
_cell.length_a   1.000
_cell.length_b   1.000
_cell.length_c   1.000
_cell.angle_alpha   90.00
_cell.angle_beta   90.00
_cell.angle_gamma   90.00
#
_symmetry.space_group_name_H-M   'P 1'
#
loop_
_entity.id
_entity.type
_entity.pdbx_description
1 polymer ?
#
loop_
_entity_poly.entity_id
_entity_poly.type
_entity_poly.pdbx_seq_one_letter_code
_entity_poly.pdbx_strand_id
1 'polypeptide(L)'
;MNKLARLIERLPHTELLKLQKDLKTGNLDKLINNRLDDISPTKAKYCPICNAEVPEDNLTLIFGPAAFRQKASFDGPDCLIYFLDQLQKKGRKQQEQPLP
;
A
#
# COMPACT_ATOMS: atom_id res chain seq x y z
N MET A 1 17.35 29.51 -6.52
CA MET A 1 16.14 29.09 -5.78
C MET A 1 15.53 27.86 -6.42
N ASN A 2 15.22 26.83 -5.62
CA ASN A 2 14.63 25.58 -6.12
C ASN A 2 13.12 25.75 -6.40
N LYS A 3 12.51 24.76 -7.06
CA LYS A 3 11.11 24.81 -7.48
C LYS A 3 10.13 24.96 -6.30
N LEU A 4 10.48 24.38 -5.14
CA LEU A 4 9.67 24.48 -3.92
C LEU A 4 9.65 25.90 -3.36
N ALA A 5 10.80 26.58 -3.31
CA ALA A 5 10.89 27.97 -2.87
C ALA A 5 9.98 28.89 -3.71
N ARG A 6 9.97 28.72 -5.03
CA ARG A 6 9.07 29.48 -5.94
C ARG A 6 7.59 29.22 -5.71
N LEU A 7 7.22 28.05 -5.20
CA LEU A 7 5.84 27.74 -4.83
C LEU A 7 5.45 28.43 -3.53
N ILE A 8 6.33 28.38 -2.53
CA ILE A 8 6.11 29.01 -1.22
C ILE A 8 5.94 30.54 -1.37
N GLU A 9 6.76 31.18 -2.21
CA GLU A 9 6.67 32.62 -2.49
C GLU A 9 5.32 33.08 -3.06
N ARG A 10 4.57 32.18 -3.69
CA ARG A 10 3.28 32.49 -4.32
C ARG A 10 2.09 32.17 -3.42
N LEU A 11 2.32 31.61 -2.24
CA LEU A 11 1.23 31.23 -1.34
C LEU A 11 0.74 32.44 -0.52
N PRO A 12 -0.58 32.60 -0.35
CA PRO A 12 -1.13 33.60 0.56
C PRO A 12 -0.80 33.25 2.01
N HIS A 13 -0.80 34.26 2.88
CA HIS A 13 -0.44 34.12 4.30
C HIS A 13 -1.20 32.99 5.03
N THR A 14 -2.49 32.82 4.73
CA THR A 14 -3.33 31.77 5.32
C THR A 14 -2.86 30.36 4.97
N GLU A 15 -2.41 30.14 3.72
CA GLU A 15 -1.86 28.86 3.27
C GLU A 15 -0.46 28.62 3.82
N LEU A 16 0.35 29.68 3.96
CA LEU A 16 1.66 29.59 4.61
C LEU A 16 1.55 29.13 6.07
N LEU A 17 0.55 29.60 6.81
CA LEU A 17 0.30 29.17 8.19
C LEU A 17 -0.10 27.69 8.27
N LYS A 18 -0.95 27.21 7.35
CA LYS A 18 -1.32 25.78 7.27
C LYS A 18 -0.09 24.93 6.94
N LEU A 19 0.69 25.33 5.94
CA LEU A 19 1.91 24.66 5.54
C LEU A 19 2.92 24.59 6.69
N GLN A 20 3.10 25.68 7.44
CA GLN A 20 3.96 25.70 8.62
C GLN A 20 3.48 24.73 9.71
N LYS A 21 2.17 24.65 9.94
CA LYS A 21 1.58 23.69 10.89
C LYS A 21 1.82 22.25 10.43
N ASP A 22 1.60 21.94 9.17
CA ASP A 22 1.82 20.60 8.61
C ASP A 22 3.29 20.19 8.61
N LEU A 23 4.21 21.15 8.43
CA LEU A 23 5.65 20.92 8.60
C LEU A 23 5.98 20.58 10.07
N LYS A 24 5.49 21.37 11.03
CA LYS A 24 5.77 21.17 12.47
C LYS A 24 5.17 19.88 13.02
N THR A 25 4.03 19.46 12.49
CA THR A 25 3.36 18.21 12.90
C THR A 25 3.90 16.97 12.19
N GLY A 26 4.81 17.14 11.23
CA GLY A 26 5.40 16.02 10.47
C GLY A 26 4.46 15.41 9.43
N ASN A 27 3.31 16.04 9.14
CA ASN A 27 2.36 15.55 8.14
C ASN A 27 2.97 15.57 6.73
N LEU A 28 3.75 16.61 6.42
CA LEU A 28 4.43 16.72 5.13
C LEU A 28 5.53 15.68 4.94
N ASP A 29 6.27 15.37 6.00
CA ASP A 29 7.30 14.33 5.97
C ASP A 29 6.67 12.95 5.66
N LYS A 30 5.58 12.61 6.36
CA LYS A 30 4.79 11.39 6.07
C LYS A 30 4.26 11.38 4.64
N LEU A 31 3.73 12.50 4.15
CA LEU A 31 3.19 12.59 2.79
C LEU A 31 4.27 12.40 1.73
N ILE A 32 5.46 12.99 1.94
CA ILE A 32 6.61 12.82 1.05
C ILE A 32 7.08 11.36 1.09
N ASN A 33 7.25 10.77 2.27
CA ASN A 33 7.72 9.39 2.43
C ASN A 33 6.75 8.38 1.81
N ASN A 34 5.45 8.53 2.02
CA ASN A 34 4.44 7.68 1.35
C ASN A 34 4.52 7.81 -0.17
N ARG A 35 4.70 9.03 -0.68
CA ARG A 35 4.82 9.26 -2.12
C ARG A 35 6.11 8.68 -2.70
N LEU A 36 7.20 8.74 -1.95
CA LEU A 36 8.46 8.10 -2.32
C LEU A 36 8.34 6.58 -2.28
N ASP A 37 7.64 6.02 -1.30
CA ASP A 37 7.32 4.59 -1.22
C ASP A 37 6.43 4.13 -2.38
N ASP A 38 5.44 4.94 -2.79
CA ASP A 38 4.56 4.65 -3.92
C ASP A 38 5.30 4.65 -5.27
N ILE A 39 6.29 5.54 -5.41
CA ILE A 39 7.07 5.71 -6.65
C ILE A 39 8.30 4.80 -6.68
N SER A 40 8.79 4.36 -5.51
CA SER A 40 9.91 3.45 -5.38
C SER A 40 9.59 2.11 -6.06
N PRO A 41 10.27 1.77 -7.17
CA PRO A 41 10.10 0.48 -7.83
C PRO A 41 10.73 -0.67 -7.04
N THR A 42 11.46 -0.39 -5.94
CA THR A 42 12.47 -1.28 -5.36
C THR A 42 12.27 -1.54 -3.87
N LYS A 43 11.06 -1.93 -3.45
CA LYS A 43 10.99 -2.89 -2.34
C LYS A 43 10.84 -4.24 -2.99
N ALA A 44 11.89 -5.07 -2.93
CA ALA A 44 11.81 -6.46 -3.38
C ALA A 44 10.56 -7.06 -2.75
N LYS A 45 9.57 -7.34 -3.59
CA LYS A 45 8.33 -7.96 -3.14
C LYS A 45 8.64 -9.45 -3.05
N TYR A 46 8.26 -10.07 -1.95
CA TYR A 46 8.41 -11.51 -1.80
C TYR A 46 7.04 -12.17 -1.91
N CYS A 47 6.98 -13.30 -2.59
CA CYS A 47 5.75 -14.05 -2.74
C CYS A 47 5.32 -14.57 -1.36
N PRO A 48 4.07 -14.34 -0.93
CA PRO A 48 3.60 -14.78 0.39
C PRO A 48 3.44 -16.32 0.50
N ILE A 49 3.58 -17.05 -0.61
CA ILE A 49 3.45 -18.52 -0.65
C ILE A 49 4.82 -19.19 -0.59
N CYS A 50 5.74 -18.80 -1.47
CA CYS A 50 7.04 -19.47 -1.64
C CYS A 50 8.24 -18.63 -1.19
N ASN A 51 8.01 -17.36 -0.82
CA ASN A 51 9.05 -16.38 -0.45
C ASN A 51 10.09 -16.10 -1.55
N ALA A 52 9.80 -16.46 -2.80
CA ALA A 52 10.61 -16.05 -3.94
C ALA A 52 10.47 -14.55 -4.19
N GLU A 53 11.51 -13.94 -4.77
CA GLU A 53 11.45 -12.56 -5.23
C GLU A 53 10.44 -12.44 -6.39
N VAL A 54 9.60 -11.42 -6.32
CA VAL A 54 8.50 -11.19 -7.23
C VAL A 54 8.98 -10.25 -8.35
N PRO A 55 8.91 -10.67 -9.63
CA PRO A 55 9.35 -9.83 -10.75
C PRO A 55 8.49 -8.58 -10.89
N GLU A 56 8.93 -7.58 -11.66
CA GLU A 56 8.15 -6.35 -11.88
C GLU A 56 6.78 -6.66 -12.53
N ASP A 57 6.77 -7.55 -13.52
CA ASP A 57 5.57 -8.06 -14.22
C ASP A 57 4.86 -9.18 -13.42
N ASN A 58 4.50 -8.88 -12.17
CA ASN A 58 3.85 -9.83 -11.28
C ASN A 58 2.32 -9.80 -11.31
N LEU A 59 1.72 -10.87 -10.80
CA LEU A 59 0.30 -10.91 -10.46
C LEU A 59 0.11 -10.34 -9.06
N THR A 60 -0.75 -9.33 -8.93
CA THR A 60 -1.10 -8.73 -7.65
C THR A 60 -2.61 -8.87 -7.38
N LEU A 61 -2.96 -9.37 -6.21
CA LEU A 61 -4.33 -9.40 -5.70
C LEU A 61 -4.52 -8.30 -4.63
N ILE A 62 -5.56 -7.48 -4.79
CA ILE A 62 -5.98 -6.48 -3.81
C ILE A 62 -7.34 -6.91 -3.24
N PHE A 63 -7.44 -7.02 -1.92
CA PHE A 63 -8.64 -7.56 -1.26
C PHE A 63 -8.88 -6.91 0.11
N GLY A 64 -10.05 -7.15 0.69
CA GLY A 64 -10.48 -6.55 1.96
C GLY A 64 -11.34 -5.29 1.78
N PRO A 65 -11.92 -4.76 2.89
CA PRO A 65 -12.80 -3.59 2.85
C PRO A 65 -12.01 -2.33 2.47
N ALA A 66 -12.69 -1.31 1.97
CA ALA A 66 -12.05 -0.08 1.46
C ALA A 66 -11.13 0.60 2.49
N ALA A 67 -11.50 0.54 3.78
CA ALA A 67 -10.70 1.09 4.88
C ALA A 67 -9.48 0.23 5.27
N PHE A 68 -9.45 -1.06 4.88
CA PHE A 68 -8.38 -2.01 5.19
C PHE A 68 -8.03 -2.87 3.97
N ARG A 69 -7.68 -2.21 2.86
CA ARG A 69 -7.20 -2.90 1.67
C ARG A 69 -5.86 -3.57 1.96
N GLN A 70 -5.79 -4.87 1.69
CA GLN A 70 -4.57 -5.66 1.69
C GLN A 70 -4.14 -5.92 0.25
N LYS A 71 -2.83 -6.11 0.06
CA LYS A 71 -2.20 -6.37 -1.23
C LYS A 71 -1.26 -7.57 -1.08
N ALA A 72 -1.40 -8.55 -1.97
CA ALA A 72 -0.50 -9.69 -2.09
C ALA A 72 0.04 -9.73 -3.52
N SER A 73 1.34 -9.93 -3.69
CA SER A 73 1.99 -10.04 -5.00
C SER A 73 2.66 -11.41 -5.11
N PHE A 74 2.50 -12.08 -6.25
CA PHE A 74 2.91 -13.46 -6.47
C PHE A 74 3.96 -13.53 -7.57
N ASP A 75 4.93 -14.42 -7.38
CA ASP A 75 5.98 -14.75 -8.34
C ASP A 75 5.42 -15.42 -9.60
N GLY A 76 4.29 -16.12 -9.51
CA GLY A 76 3.62 -16.72 -10.65
C GLY A 76 2.16 -17.13 -10.42
N PRO A 77 1.49 -17.63 -11.48
CA PRO A 77 0.08 -18.05 -11.43
C PRO A 77 -0.19 -19.17 -10.41
N ASP A 78 0.74 -20.11 -10.25
CA ASP A 78 0.56 -21.28 -9.37
C ASP A 78 0.45 -20.85 -7.90
N CYS A 79 1.30 -19.92 -7.46
CA CYS A 79 1.25 -19.36 -6.12
C CYS A 79 -0.04 -18.57 -5.89
N LEU A 80 -0.53 -17.84 -6.90
CA LEU A 80 -1.84 -17.17 -6.82
C LEU A 80 -2.98 -18.17 -6.68
N ILE A 81 -3.01 -19.22 -7.50
CA ILE A 81 -4.04 -20.26 -7.47
C ILE A 81 -4.06 -20.96 -6.11
N TYR A 82 -2.89 -21.34 -5.60
CA TYR A 82 -2.74 -21.94 -4.28
C TYR A 82 -3.28 -21.02 -3.18
N PHE A 83 -2.93 -19.73 -3.22
CA PHE A 83 -3.43 -18.74 -2.27
C PHE A 83 -4.95 -18.63 -2.29
N LEU A 84 -5.57 -18.59 -3.48
CA LEU A 84 -7.03 -18.52 -3.64
C LEU A 84 -7.73 -19.78 -3.10
N ASP A 85 -7.19 -20.97 -3.36
CA ASP A 85 -7.72 -22.23 -2.83
C ASP A 85 -7.69 -22.25 -1.29
N GLN A 86 -6.60 -21.77 -0.69
CA GLN A 86 -6.50 -21.65 0.78
C GLN A 86 -7.51 -20.64 1.35
N LEU A 87 -7.75 -19.51 0.67
CA LEU A 87 -8.77 -18.54 1.09
C LEU A 87 -10.17 -19.15 1.03
N GLN A 88 -10.50 -19.88 -0.04
CA GLN A 88 -11.79 -20.56 -0.16
C GLN A 88 -12.00 -21.61 0.94
N LYS A 89 -10.97 -22.40 1.24
CA LYS A 89 -11.01 -23.40 2.32
C LYS A 89 -11.24 -22.76 3.69
N LYS A 90 -10.61 -21.60 3.96
CA LYS A 90 -10.85 -20.83 5.19
C LYS A 90 -12.28 -20.25 5.26
N GLY A 91 -12.82 -19.76 4.14
CA GLY A 91 -14.19 -19.25 4.07
C GLY A 91 -15.25 -20.31 4.32
N ARG A 92 -15.04 -21.56 3.86
CA ARG A 92 -15.99 -22.67 4.08
C ARG A 92 -16.05 -23.13 5.54
N LYS A 93 -14.92 -23.16 6.25
CA LYS A 93 -14.88 -23.58 7.67
C LYS A 93 -15.65 -22.64 8.62
N GLN A 94 -15.93 -21.40 8.22
CA GLN A 94 -16.71 -20.45 9.03
C GLN A 94 -18.23 -20.65 8.91
N GLN A 95 -18.70 -21.49 7.99
CA GLN A 95 -20.13 -21.73 7.74
C GLN A 95 -20.67 -23.02 8.40
N GLU A 96 -19.83 -23.78 9.10
CA GLU A 96 -20.19 -25.05 9.76
C GLU A 96 -20.17 -24.97 11.31
N GLN A 97 -20.49 -23.82 11.91
CA GLN A 97 -20.84 -23.82 13.34
C GLN A 97 -22.25 -24.41 13.51
N PRO A 98 -22.44 -25.45 14.36
CA PRO A 98 -23.75 -26.06 14.55
C PRO A 98 -24.68 -25.03 15.23
N LEU A 99 -25.90 -24.89 14.69
CA LEU A 99 -26.97 -24.21 15.41
C LEU A 99 -27.21 -24.93 16.76
N PRO A 100 -27.54 -24.19 17.84
CA PRO A 100 -27.83 -24.75 19.16
C PRO A 100 -29.01 -25.72 19.16
#